data_AF-A0A7C6ARN0-F1
#
_entry.id   AF-A0A7C6ARN0-F1
#
_cell.length_a   1.000
_cell.length_b   1.000
_cell.length_c   1.000
_cell.angle_alpha   90.00
_cell.angle_beta   90.00
_cell.angle_gamma   90.00
#
_symmetry.space_group_name_H-M   'P 1'
#
loop_
_entity.id
_entity.type
_entity.pdbx_description
1 polymer ?
#
loop_
_entity_poly.entity_id
_entity_poly.type
_entity_poly.pdbx_seq_one_letter_code
_entity_poly.pdbx_strand_id
1 'polypeptide(L)'
;MAGSKSLRMCSAWLVLGLLAILDAACMRGPEVVGPEHLVIALGDTTELRTVEPLLRGALEKSIFTPHEELIYKVRLLPAESLATYLHYRHLLFVGTLDASGKAGEYISKLVGRARPRVEADSAFVFSKPDAWVKDQLLVVFTAKDMETLRRHLSENGEVLFRLFDDFDNGQVRRRMYATLEQKKLHQHLLERYGWTLRVQHDYFVALEEPGFVFLRRVDPERWLFVAWEETNDPSRLTKDWVLEKRAWVGRTYYGGDTILDLDLQVREVNFNGRYALQFDGIWENAEKIAGGPWRAYAFYDQPTGRLYLIDLAVFAPMRERKMPFLRQLDVMAHTFRTQYERAQD
;
A
#
# COMPACT_ATOMS: atom_id res chain seq x y z
N MET A 1 -88.91 21.32 21.09
CA MET A 1 -89.56 21.44 19.77
C MET A 1 -88.52 21.06 18.72
N ALA A 2 -88.66 19.86 18.16
CA ALA A 2 -87.71 19.27 17.24
C ALA A 2 -88.28 19.30 15.82
N GLY A 3 -87.53 19.84 14.87
CA GLY A 3 -87.62 19.54 13.44
C GLY A 3 -86.36 18.75 13.04
N SER A 4 -86.48 17.57 12.42
CA SER A 4 -86.44 17.37 10.96
C SER A 4 -85.12 17.87 10.36
N LYS A 5 -84.26 17.13 9.64
CA LYS A 5 -84.33 15.88 8.85
C LYS A 5 -82.86 15.51 8.50
N SER A 6 -82.46 14.25 8.71
CA SER A 6 -82.11 13.24 7.69
C SER A 6 -80.78 13.36 6.90
N LEU A 7 -79.94 12.33 7.11
CA LEU A 7 -79.22 11.49 6.13
C LEU A 7 -78.25 12.12 5.11
N ARG A 8 -76.98 11.68 5.17
CA ARG A 8 -76.22 10.93 4.13
C ARG A 8 -74.76 10.77 4.63
N MET A 9 -74.35 9.55 5.00
CA MET A 9 -73.72 8.50 4.17
C MET A 9 -72.20 8.62 4.03
N CYS A 10 -71.53 7.51 4.38
CA CYS A 10 -70.31 6.95 3.83
C CYS A 10 -68.94 7.59 4.16
N SER A 11 -68.35 7.05 5.24
CA SER A 11 -67.04 6.37 5.26
C SER A 11 -66.15 6.47 4.01
N ALA A 12 -65.14 7.32 4.09
CA ALA A 12 -63.78 7.23 3.53
C ALA A 12 -63.13 8.54 3.99
N TRP A 13 -62.11 8.58 4.84
CA TRP A 13 -60.71 8.47 4.46
C TRP A 13 -59.93 8.47 5.78
N LEU A 14 -59.62 7.28 6.29
CA LEU A 14 -58.78 7.09 7.48
C LEU A 14 -57.74 6.02 7.16
N VAL A 15 -56.99 6.25 6.08
CA VAL A 15 -55.73 5.55 5.74
C VAL A 15 -54.82 6.58 5.05
N LEU A 16 -54.16 7.39 5.86
CA LEU A 16 -52.96 8.14 5.46
C LEU A 16 -51.90 7.87 6.54
N GLY A 17 -51.68 6.57 6.77
CA GLY A 17 -50.59 6.04 7.57
C GLY A 17 -49.44 5.64 6.65
N LEU A 18 -48.24 6.07 7.03
CA LEU A 18 -46.95 5.53 6.63
C LEU A 18 -46.70 5.34 5.13
N LEU A 19 -46.16 6.38 4.46
CA LEU A 19 -45.31 6.22 3.27
C LEU A 19 -44.60 7.56 2.95
N ALA A 20 -43.66 7.92 3.81
CA ALA A 20 -42.71 9.02 3.53
C ALA A 20 -41.38 8.83 4.28
N ILE A 21 -40.90 7.59 4.39
CA ILE A 21 -39.53 7.28 4.80
C ILE A 21 -39.03 6.21 3.83
N LEU A 22 -38.60 6.62 2.65
CA LEU A 22 -37.71 5.91 1.73
C LEU A 22 -37.30 6.95 0.68
N ASP A 23 -36.03 6.94 0.29
CA ASP A 23 -35.36 7.84 -0.68
C ASP A 23 -34.58 9.04 -0.12
N ALA A 24 -34.04 8.90 1.09
CA ALA A 24 -32.66 9.33 1.33
C ALA A 24 -31.70 8.16 1.06
N ALA A 25 -31.87 7.49 -0.09
CA ALA A 25 -30.81 6.67 -0.64
C ALA A 25 -29.70 7.64 -1.06
N CYS A 26 -28.73 7.85 -0.17
CA CYS A 26 -27.46 8.47 -0.51
C CYS A 26 -27.01 7.89 -1.86
N MET A 27 -27.06 8.71 -2.92
CA MET A 27 -26.50 8.35 -4.23
C MET A 27 -24.98 8.30 -4.08
N ARG A 28 -24.46 7.23 -3.48
CA ARG A 28 -23.03 6.94 -3.50
C ARG A 28 -22.70 6.64 -4.97
N GLY A 29 -21.85 7.48 -5.55
CA GLY A 29 -21.29 7.24 -6.88
C GLY A 29 -20.56 5.89 -6.95
N PRO A 30 -20.17 5.45 -8.15
CA PRO A 30 -19.49 4.17 -8.32
C PRO A 30 -18.23 4.09 -7.43
N GLU A 31 -18.07 2.96 -6.74
CA GLU A 31 -16.92 2.66 -5.88
C GLU A 31 -15.92 1.76 -6.63
N VAL A 32 -14.66 1.79 -6.19
CA VAL A 32 -13.62 0.92 -6.70
C VAL A 32 -13.92 -0.55 -6.39
N VAL A 33 -13.66 -1.44 -7.33
CA VAL A 33 -13.91 -2.88 -7.20
C VAL A 33 -12.67 -3.71 -7.53
N GLY A 34 -12.75 -5.02 -7.25
CA GLY A 34 -11.72 -5.99 -7.57
C GLY A 34 -10.61 -6.10 -6.51
N PRO A 35 -9.70 -7.08 -6.66
CA PRO A 35 -8.61 -7.29 -5.71
C PRO A 35 -7.61 -6.13 -5.74
N GLU A 36 -7.19 -5.65 -4.56
CA GLU A 36 -6.26 -4.50 -4.47
C GLU A 36 -4.90 -4.73 -5.15
N HIS A 37 -4.44 -5.98 -5.24
CA HIS A 37 -3.16 -6.32 -5.87
C HIS A 37 -3.24 -6.53 -7.37
N LEU A 38 -4.43 -6.48 -7.98
CA LEU A 38 -4.58 -6.80 -9.38
C LEU A 38 -4.38 -5.54 -10.24
N VAL A 39 -3.44 -5.60 -11.18
CA VAL A 39 -3.26 -4.60 -12.24
C VAL A 39 -3.86 -5.13 -13.54
N ILE A 40 -4.87 -4.44 -14.04
CA ILE A 40 -5.50 -4.76 -15.33
C ILE A 40 -4.73 -4.05 -16.44
N ALA A 41 -3.92 -4.80 -17.17
CA ALA A 41 -3.13 -4.31 -18.30
C ALA A 41 -3.93 -4.47 -19.61
N LEU A 42 -4.27 -3.36 -20.24
CA LEU A 42 -5.10 -3.25 -21.45
C LEU A 42 -4.26 -2.77 -22.63
N GLY A 43 -4.45 -3.37 -23.80
CA GLY A 43 -3.67 -3.04 -24.99
C GLY A 43 -4.07 -3.89 -26.18
N ASP A 44 -3.33 -3.74 -27.29
CA ASP A 44 -3.45 -4.67 -28.40
C ASP A 44 -2.93 -6.06 -27.97
N THR A 45 -3.63 -7.12 -28.37
CA THR A 45 -3.31 -8.48 -27.88
C THR A 45 -1.92 -8.94 -28.32
N THR A 46 -1.47 -8.53 -29.51
CA THR A 46 -0.15 -8.89 -30.04
C THR A 46 0.95 -8.07 -29.38
N GLU A 47 0.73 -6.78 -29.19
CA GLU A 47 1.67 -5.92 -28.45
C GLU A 47 1.83 -6.40 -27.00
N LEU A 48 0.73 -6.64 -26.29
CA LEU A 48 0.74 -7.12 -24.91
C LEU A 48 1.52 -8.44 -24.76
N ARG A 49 1.28 -9.43 -25.64
CA ARG A 49 2.06 -10.69 -25.63
C ARG A 49 3.55 -10.45 -25.85
N THR A 50 3.91 -9.45 -26.65
CA THR A 50 5.31 -9.13 -26.94
C THR A 50 6.04 -8.54 -25.74
N VAL A 51 5.33 -7.75 -24.92
CA VAL A 51 5.91 -7.05 -23.75
C VAL A 51 5.56 -7.73 -22.42
N GLU A 52 4.80 -8.82 -22.43
CA GLU A 52 4.35 -9.53 -21.23
C GLU A 52 5.49 -9.86 -20.25
N PRO A 53 6.63 -10.44 -20.67
CA PRO A 53 7.73 -10.75 -19.74
C PRO A 53 8.29 -9.50 -19.04
N LEU A 54 8.35 -8.37 -19.75
CA LEU A 54 8.83 -7.10 -19.20
C LEU A 54 7.82 -6.50 -18.22
N LEU A 55 6.52 -6.54 -18.55
CA LEU A 55 5.45 -6.06 -17.66
C LEU A 55 5.38 -6.88 -16.36
N ARG A 56 5.45 -8.21 -16.47
CA ARG A 56 5.47 -9.09 -15.31
C ARG A 56 6.72 -8.86 -14.48
N GLY A 57 7.90 -8.80 -15.09
CA GLY A 57 9.16 -8.50 -14.38
C GLY A 57 9.14 -7.15 -13.67
N ALA A 58 8.46 -6.15 -14.23
CA ALA A 58 8.33 -4.84 -13.61
C ALA A 58 7.38 -4.85 -12.40
N LEU A 59 6.20 -5.47 -12.53
CA LEU A 59 5.08 -5.32 -11.58
C LEU A 59 4.91 -6.49 -10.62
N GLU A 60 5.15 -7.72 -11.06
CA GLU A 60 4.97 -8.96 -10.27
C GLU A 60 6.19 -9.23 -9.38
N LYS A 61 6.55 -8.24 -8.55
CA LYS A 61 7.61 -8.39 -7.56
C LYS A 61 7.12 -9.24 -6.40
N SER A 62 7.91 -10.24 -6.03
CA SER A 62 7.64 -11.10 -4.88
C SER A 62 8.02 -10.43 -3.56
N ILE A 63 7.30 -10.81 -2.51
CA ILE A 63 7.69 -10.58 -1.13
C ILE A 63 7.95 -11.89 -0.40
N PHE A 64 8.81 -11.82 0.60
CA PHE A 64 9.20 -12.97 1.41
C PHE A 64 8.17 -13.19 2.51
N THR A 65 7.24 -14.08 2.22
CA THR A 65 6.23 -14.64 3.13
C THR A 65 6.38 -16.15 3.17
N PRO A 66 5.90 -16.85 4.23
CA PRO A 66 5.94 -18.32 4.28
C PRO A 66 5.39 -19.02 3.02
N HIS A 67 4.45 -18.38 2.34
CA HIS A 67 4.11 -18.66 0.96
C HIS A 67 4.41 -17.41 0.15
N GLU A 68 5.22 -17.51 -0.90
CA GLU A 68 5.58 -16.37 -1.74
C GLU A 68 4.33 -15.62 -2.24
N GLU A 69 4.29 -14.31 -2.01
CA GLU A 69 3.21 -13.44 -2.43
C GLU A 69 3.73 -12.39 -3.42
N LEU A 70 2.99 -12.14 -4.49
CA LEU A 70 3.27 -11.00 -5.37
C LEU A 70 2.68 -9.72 -4.77
N ILE A 71 3.42 -8.61 -4.86
CA ILE A 71 2.91 -7.28 -4.53
C ILE A 71 1.73 -6.96 -5.44
N TYR A 72 1.95 -7.08 -6.75
CA TYR A 72 0.94 -6.97 -7.78
C TYR A 72 0.88 -8.22 -8.65
N LYS A 73 -0.31 -8.51 -9.17
CA LYS A 73 -0.53 -9.51 -10.21
C LYS A 73 -1.04 -8.82 -11.47
N VAL A 74 -0.40 -9.07 -12.60
CA VAL A 74 -0.76 -8.48 -13.88
C VAL A 74 -1.71 -9.41 -14.62
N ARG A 75 -2.86 -8.87 -15.02
CA ARG A 75 -3.81 -9.53 -15.93
C ARG A 75 -3.86 -8.76 -17.24
N LEU A 76 -3.33 -9.38 -18.28
CA LEU A 76 -3.32 -8.86 -19.65
C LEU A 76 -4.67 -9.12 -20.30
N LEU A 77 -5.28 -8.08 -20.86
CA LEU A 77 -6.58 -8.14 -21.50
C LEU A 77 -6.60 -7.26 -22.75
N PRO A 78 -7.37 -7.66 -23.79
CA PRO A 78 -7.58 -6.81 -24.94
C PRO A 78 -8.31 -5.52 -24.51
N ALA A 79 -7.97 -4.39 -25.14
CA ALA A 79 -8.49 -3.07 -24.79
C ALA A 79 -10.03 -2.97 -24.81
N GLU A 80 -10.69 -3.80 -25.60
CA GLU A 80 -12.14 -3.99 -25.66
C GLU A 80 -12.75 -4.35 -24.30
N SER A 81 -11.96 -4.95 -23.40
CA SER A 81 -12.40 -5.35 -22.06
C SER A 81 -12.55 -4.18 -21.09
N LEU A 82 -12.16 -2.95 -21.45
CA LEU A 82 -12.16 -1.81 -20.53
C LEU A 82 -13.50 -1.63 -19.79
N ALA A 83 -14.64 -1.77 -20.48
CA ALA A 83 -15.95 -1.58 -19.88
C ALA A 83 -16.20 -2.50 -18.67
N THR A 84 -15.72 -3.75 -18.74
CA THR A 84 -15.85 -4.74 -17.66
C THR A 84 -14.99 -4.39 -16.45
N TYR A 85 -13.84 -3.75 -16.67
CA TYR A 85 -12.84 -3.45 -15.64
C TYR A 85 -12.78 -1.97 -15.28
N LEU A 86 -13.70 -1.14 -15.78
CA LEU A 86 -13.63 0.31 -15.72
C LEU A 86 -13.48 0.85 -14.29
N HIS A 87 -14.04 0.16 -13.30
CA HIS A 87 -14.00 0.54 -11.89
C HIS A 87 -12.95 -0.23 -11.07
N TYR A 88 -12.07 -1.01 -11.72
CA TYR A 88 -10.97 -1.67 -11.01
C TYR A 88 -9.95 -0.64 -10.54
N ARG A 89 -9.33 -0.93 -9.39
CA ARG A 89 -8.39 -0.01 -8.73
C ARG A 89 -7.20 0.38 -9.59
N HIS A 90 -6.62 -0.58 -10.31
CA HIS A 90 -5.40 -0.38 -11.08
C HIS A 90 -5.63 -0.71 -12.55
N LEU A 91 -5.62 0.32 -13.38
CA LEU A 91 -5.72 0.21 -14.83
C LEU A 91 -4.40 0.65 -15.45
N LEU A 92 -3.89 -0.15 -16.38
CA LEU A 92 -2.67 0.12 -17.11
C LEU A 92 -2.95 -0.02 -18.61
N PHE A 93 -2.87 1.04 -19.39
CA PHE A 93 -2.81 0.93 -20.84
C PHE A 93 -1.36 0.76 -21.28
N VAL A 94 -1.09 -0.26 -22.09
CA VAL A 94 0.23 -0.51 -22.67
C VAL A 94 0.10 -0.70 -24.17
N GLY A 95 0.91 0.02 -24.94
CA GLY A 95 0.95 -0.14 -26.39
C GLY A 95 1.60 1.04 -27.10
N THR A 96 1.69 0.93 -28.41
CA THR A 96 2.28 1.96 -29.26
C THR A 96 1.26 3.05 -29.64
N LEU A 97 1.74 4.19 -30.16
CA LEU A 97 0.88 5.24 -30.71
C LEU A 97 0.23 4.85 -32.05
N ASP A 98 0.87 3.96 -32.81
CA ASP A 98 0.42 3.47 -34.11
C ASP A 98 -0.41 2.17 -34.01
N ALA A 99 -0.59 1.64 -32.79
CA ALA A 99 -1.49 0.53 -32.51
C ALA A 99 -2.85 0.76 -33.19
N SER A 100 -3.30 -0.23 -33.95
CA SER A 100 -4.61 -0.17 -34.61
C SER A 100 -5.74 -0.57 -33.63
N GLY A 101 -6.99 -0.28 -34.01
CA GLY A 101 -8.16 -0.70 -33.23
C GLY A 101 -8.36 0.06 -31.92
N LYS A 102 -9.05 -0.58 -30.95
CA LYS A 102 -9.46 0.09 -29.70
C LYS A 102 -8.30 0.50 -28.82
N ALA A 103 -7.21 -0.27 -28.82
CA ALA A 103 -6.02 0.05 -28.04
C ALA A 103 -5.42 1.40 -28.43
N GLY A 104 -5.16 1.61 -29.72
CA GLY A 104 -4.66 2.90 -30.23
C GLY A 104 -5.64 4.04 -30.05
N GLU A 105 -6.95 3.81 -30.23
CA GLU A 105 -7.97 4.83 -29.95
C GLU A 105 -7.90 5.31 -28.49
N TYR A 106 -7.79 4.40 -27.52
CA TYR A 106 -7.68 4.76 -26.11
C TYR A 106 -6.35 5.43 -25.80
N ILE A 107 -5.23 4.86 -26.23
CA ILE A 107 -3.90 5.43 -26.00
C ILE A 107 -3.83 6.85 -26.57
N SER A 108 -4.24 7.06 -27.83
CA SER A 108 -4.22 8.38 -28.44
C SER A 108 -5.11 9.39 -27.70
N LYS A 109 -6.28 8.97 -27.19
CA LYS A 109 -7.17 9.84 -26.40
C LYS A 109 -6.57 10.20 -25.04
N LEU A 110 -5.98 9.22 -24.35
CA LEU A 110 -5.42 9.39 -23.01
C LEU A 110 -4.12 10.21 -23.02
N VAL A 111 -3.26 10.00 -24.01
CA VAL A 111 -2.04 10.78 -24.21
C VAL A 111 -2.39 12.22 -24.63
N GLY A 112 -3.40 12.38 -25.51
CA GLY A 112 -3.93 13.68 -25.92
C GLY A 112 -2.83 14.64 -26.39
N ARG A 113 -2.71 15.79 -25.71
CA ARG A 113 -1.74 16.85 -26.06
C ARG A 113 -0.27 16.44 -25.86
N ALA A 114 0.00 15.36 -25.13
CA ALA A 114 1.36 14.87 -24.93
C ALA A 114 1.87 14.02 -26.12
N ARG A 115 1.05 13.77 -27.15
CA ARG A 115 1.42 12.90 -28.28
C ARG A 115 2.74 13.30 -28.96
N PRO A 116 3.01 14.58 -29.28
CA PRO A 116 4.29 14.98 -29.85
C PRO A 116 5.50 14.64 -28.97
N ARG A 117 5.31 14.63 -27.64
CA ARG A 117 6.38 14.26 -26.70
C ARG A 117 6.69 12.77 -26.73
N VAL A 118 5.67 11.93 -26.91
CA VAL A 118 5.82 10.47 -27.07
C VAL A 118 6.44 10.16 -28.43
N GLU A 119 6.04 10.85 -29.50
CA GLU A 119 6.65 10.73 -30.84
C GLU A 119 8.13 11.14 -30.83
N ALA A 120 8.47 12.20 -30.08
CA ALA A 120 9.84 12.66 -29.86
C ALA A 120 10.62 11.88 -28.79
N ASP A 121 10.03 10.80 -28.23
CA ASP A 121 10.64 9.95 -27.20
C ASP A 121 11.04 10.67 -25.89
N SER A 122 10.39 11.81 -25.60
CA SER A 122 10.62 12.65 -24.41
C SER A 122 9.61 12.44 -23.29
N ALA A 123 8.64 11.54 -23.49
CA ALA A 123 7.67 11.08 -22.50
C ALA A 123 7.15 9.69 -22.91
N PHE A 124 7.00 8.77 -21.95
CA PHE A 124 6.57 7.39 -22.21
C PHE A 124 5.58 6.84 -21.18
N VAL A 125 5.34 7.58 -20.09
CA VAL A 125 4.42 7.17 -19.03
C VAL A 125 3.60 8.35 -18.52
N PHE A 126 2.31 8.12 -18.28
CA PHE A 126 1.36 9.09 -17.76
C PHE A 126 0.50 8.42 -16.70
N SER A 127 0.21 9.11 -15.60
CA SER A 127 -0.68 8.62 -14.56
C SER A 127 -1.82 9.60 -14.31
N LYS A 128 -2.99 9.06 -13.95
CA LYS A 128 -4.18 9.81 -13.59
C LYS A 128 -4.88 9.11 -12.43
N PRO A 129 -4.83 9.66 -11.20
CA PRO A 129 -5.67 9.20 -10.12
C PRO A 129 -7.14 9.56 -10.39
N ASP A 130 -8.05 8.78 -9.80
CA ASP A 130 -9.50 8.99 -9.82
C ASP A 130 -10.07 9.19 -11.24
N ALA A 131 -9.59 8.40 -12.20
CA ALA A 131 -9.92 8.57 -13.62
C ALA A 131 -11.41 8.41 -13.92
N TRP A 132 -12.06 7.43 -13.29
CA TRP A 132 -13.52 7.20 -13.37
C TRP A 132 -14.18 7.06 -11.99
N VAL A 133 -13.50 6.43 -11.03
CA VAL A 133 -13.99 6.24 -9.66
C VAL A 133 -12.94 6.69 -8.65
N LYS A 134 -13.38 7.10 -7.46
CA LYS A 134 -12.47 7.45 -6.36
C LYS A 134 -11.63 6.24 -5.96
N ASP A 135 -10.38 6.47 -5.60
CA ASP A 135 -9.37 5.49 -5.18
C ASP A 135 -8.88 4.58 -6.30
N GLN A 136 -8.92 5.09 -7.53
CA GLN A 136 -8.42 4.42 -8.73
C GLN A 136 -7.14 5.06 -9.27
N LEU A 137 -6.24 4.26 -9.83
CA LEU A 137 -5.11 4.73 -10.61
C LEU A 137 -5.18 4.20 -12.04
N LEU A 138 -5.21 5.12 -13.00
CA LEU A 138 -4.97 4.86 -14.41
C LEU A 138 -3.53 5.23 -14.76
N VAL A 139 -2.80 4.29 -15.35
CA VAL A 139 -1.47 4.51 -15.93
C VAL A 139 -1.53 4.23 -17.43
N VAL A 140 -0.84 5.03 -18.23
CA VAL A 140 -0.63 4.80 -19.66
C VAL A 140 0.87 4.72 -19.89
N PHE A 141 1.34 3.56 -20.33
CA PHE A 141 2.73 3.31 -20.69
C PHE A 141 2.81 3.09 -22.20
N THR A 142 3.42 4.02 -22.92
CA THR A 142 3.33 4.05 -24.39
C THR A 142 4.60 4.57 -25.04
N ALA A 143 4.77 4.26 -26.32
CA ALA A 143 5.89 4.70 -27.13
C ALA A 143 5.46 4.87 -28.59
N LYS A 144 6.34 5.48 -29.39
CA LYS A 144 6.12 5.67 -30.84
C LYS A 144 6.09 4.36 -31.64
N ASP A 145 6.78 3.31 -31.17
CA ASP A 145 6.89 2.01 -31.82
C ASP A 145 7.24 0.91 -30.78
N MET A 146 7.17 -0.36 -31.20
CA MET A 146 7.39 -1.52 -30.33
C MET A 146 8.83 -1.66 -29.82
N GLU A 147 9.82 -1.23 -30.59
CA GLU A 147 11.22 -1.26 -30.18
C GLU A 147 11.45 -0.30 -28.99
N THR A 148 10.95 0.92 -29.14
CA THR A 148 10.99 1.96 -28.13
C THR A 148 10.18 1.57 -26.89
N LEU A 149 8.99 0.96 -27.07
CA LEU A 149 8.17 0.47 -25.96
C LEU A 149 8.90 -0.58 -25.11
N ARG A 150 9.53 -1.56 -25.76
CA ARG A 150 10.31 -2.61 -25.08
C ARG A 150 11.50 -2.02 -24.34
N ARG A 151 12.24 -1.11 -24.97
CA ARG A 151 13.36 -0.42 -24.33
C ARG A 151 12.91 0.31 -23.08
N HIS A 152 11.85 1.12 -23.17
CA HIS A 152 11.33 1.86 -22.00
C HIS A 152 10.88 0.95 -20.88
N LEU A 153 10.16 -0.15 -21.17
CA LEU A 153 9.75 -1.11 -20.15
C LEU A 153 10.96 -1.78 -19.48
N SER A 154 11.99 -2.11 -20.26
CA SER A 154 13.22 -2.71 -19.74
C SER A 154 14.01 -1.74 -18.85
N GLU A 155 14.13 -0.48 -19.25
CA GLU A 155 14.92 0.54 -18.55
C GLU A 155 14.16 1.16 -17.37
N ASN A 156 12.82 1.21 -17.44
CA ASN A 156 11.98 1.97 -16.52
C ASN A 156 10.89 1.13 -15.83
N GLY A 157 11.03 -0.20 -15.80
CA GLY A 157 10.10 -1.08 -15.09
C GLY A 157 9.94 -0.69 -13.61
N GLU A 158 11.02 -0.22 -12.98
CA GLU A 158 10.99 0.29 -11.61
C GLU A 158 10.12 1.55 -11.44
N VAL A 159 10.14 2.45 -12.43
CA VAL A 159 9.28 3.66 -12.41
C VAL A 159 7.82 3.25 -12.51
N LEU A 160 7.49 2.30 -13.38
CA LEU A 160 6.14 1.76 -13.52
C LEU A 160 5.66 1.11 -12.22
N PHE A 161 6.50 0.31 -11.56
CA PHE A 161 6.19 -0.27 -10.26
C PHE A 161 5.88 0.80 -9.21
N ARG A 162 6.77 1.80 -9.08
CA ARG A 162 6.62 2.87 -8.08
C ARG A 162 5.34 3.68 -8.26
N LEU A 163 4.87 3.91 -9.49
CA LEU A 163 3.59 4.60 -9.72
C LEU A 163 2.41 3.92 -9.00
N PHE A 164 2.35 2.58 -9.04
CA PHE A 164 1.31 1.83 -8.33
C PHE A 164 1.60 1.73 -6.83
N ASP A 165 2.84 1.43 -6.45
CA ASP A 165 3.25 1.29 -5.04
C ASP A 165 3.05 2.58 -4.23
N ASP A 166 3.50 3.72 -4.75
CA ASP A 166 3.36 5.03 -4.10
C ASP A 166 1.89 5.43 -3.97
N PHE A 167 1.08 5.17 -5.01
CA PHE A 167 -0.35 5.41 -4.97
C PHE A 167 -1.00 4.60 -3.85
N ASP A 168 -0.76 3.28 -3.80
CA ASP A 168 -1.34 2.44 -2.77
C ASP A 168 -0.84 2.77 -1.36
N ASN A 169 0.44 3.08 -1.19
CA ASN A 169 1.00 3.50 0.09
C ASN A 169 0.34 4.79 0.57
N GLY A 170 0.09 5.76 -0.33
CA GLY A 170 -0.68 6.96 -0.05
C GLY A 170 -2.12 6.66 0.38
N GLN A 171 -2.78 5.72 -0.30
CA GLN A 171 -4.14 5.31 0.01
C GLN A 171 -4.24 4.59 1.36
N VAL A 172 -3.29 3.69 1.66
CA VAL A 172 -3.17 3.01 2.96
C VAL A 172 -2.94 4.04 4.06
N ARG A 173 -1.98 4.96 3.89
CA ARG A 173 -1.70 6.04 4.83
C ARG A 173 -2.95 6.87 5.12
N ARG A 174 -3.65 7.33 4.08
CA ARG A 174 -4.87 8.12 4.22
C ARG A 174 -5.94 7.38 5.00
N ARG A 175 -6.16 6.08 4.74
CA ARG A 175 -7.14 5.25 5.44
C ARG A 175 -6.77 5.01 6.91
N MET A 176 -5.50 4.67 7.17
CA MET A 176 -5.01 4.37 8.52
C MET A 176 -5.21 5.54 9.49
N TYR A 177 -5.04 6.77 8.99
CA TYR A 177 -5.09 7.98 9.81
C TYR A 177 -6.31 8.87 9.54
N ALA A 178 -7.29 8.39 8.76
CA ALA A 178 -8.54 9.12 8.52
C ALA A 178 -9.31 9.38 9.82
N THR A 179 -9.24 8.43 10.76
CA THR A 179 -9.96 8.50 12.04
C THR A 179 -9.10 7.93 13.17
N LEU A 180 -9.25 8.53 14.35
CA LEU A 180 -8.74 8.01 15.63
C LEU A 180 -7.21 7.83 15.73
N GLU A 181 -6.42 8.51 14.90
CA GLU A 181 -4.95 8.51 15.04
C GLU A 181 -4.52 8.83 16.49
N GLN A 182 -3.57 8.05 17.03
CA GLN A 182 -3.14 8.16 18.42
C GLN A 182 -2.14 9.31 18.63
N LYS A 183 -2.63 10.55 18.50
CA LYS A 183 -1.82 11.77 18.64
C LYS A 183 -1.13 11.88 20.01
N LYS A 184 -1.76 11.38 21.08
CA LYS A 184 -1.15 11.35 22.42
C LYS A 184 0.05 10.41 22.50
N LEU A 185 -0.04 9.23 21.89
CA LEU A 185 1.08 8.30 21.85
C LEU A 185 2.23 8.85 21.03
N HIS A 186 1.93 9.46 19.88
CA HIS A 186 2.91 10.19 19.08
C HIS A 186 3.69 11.25 19.90
N GLN A 187 2.98 12.07 20.68
CA GLN A 187 3.59 13.09 21.54
C GLN A 187 4.45 12.47 22.65
N HIS A 188 3.93 11.46 23.35
CA HIS A 188 4.66 10.73 24.39
C HIS A 188 6.00 10.16 23.89
N LEU A 189 6.01 9.52 22.71
CA LEU A 189 7.24 8.99 22.12
C LEU A 189 8.26 10.10 21.85
N LEU A 190 7.80 11.21 21.29
CA LEU A 190 8.67 12.35 20.96
C LEU A 190 9.27 12.98 22.22
N GLU A 191 8.44 13.28 23.22
CA GLU A 191 8.85 13.93 24.46
C GLU A 191 9.78 13.05 25.29
N ARG A 192 9.52 11.75 25.32
CA ARG A 192 10.26 10.81 26.16
C ARG A 192 11.55 10.31 25.51
N TYR A 193 11.55 10.11 24.19
CA TYR A 193 12.66 9.45 23.50
C TYR A 193 13.28 10.27 22.37
N GLY A 194 12.75 11.45 22.03
CA GLY A 194 13.29 12.30 20.96
C GLY A 194 13.06 11.77 19.55
N TRP A 195 12.21 10.77 19.39
CA TRP A 195 11.76 10.23 18.12
C TRP A 195 10.29 9.87 18.20
N THR A 196 9.62 9.78 17.07
CA THR A 196 8.20 9.44 17.02
C THR A 196 7.81 8.87 15.67
N LEU A 197 6.62 8.26 15.63
CA LEU A 197 5.95 7.82 14.42
C LEU A 197 4.43 8.00 14.63
N ARG A 198 3.65 7.98 13.55
CA ARG A 198 2.19 8.07 13.59
C ARG A 198 1.62 6.69 13.87
N VAL A 199 0.78 6.55 14.89
CA VAL A 199 0.24 5.25 15.31
C VAL A 199 -1.25 5.16 15.01
N GLN A 200 -1.68 4.09 14.32
CA GLN A 200 -3.09 3.80 14.08
C GLN A 200 -3.81 3.49 15.41
N HIS A 201 -5.11 3.79 15.47
CA HIS A 201 -5.93 3.74 16.70
C HIS A 201 -5.97 2.42 17.46
N ASP A 202 -5.66 1.30 16.81
CA ASP A 202 -5.82 -0.06 17.32
C ASP A 202 -4.50 -0.75 17.71
N TYR A 203 -3.40 -0.01 17.71
CA TYR A 203 -2.14 -0.44 18.32
C TYR A 203 -2.08 -0.03 19.79
N PHE A 204 -1.39 -0.79 20.61
CA PHE A 204 -1.04 -0.40 21.97
C PHE A 204 0.45 -0.63 22.21
N VAL A 205 0.97 0.07 23.21
CA VAL A 205 2.31 -0.13 23.70
C VAL A 205 2.32 -1.41 24.54
N ALA A 206 2.96 -2.46 24.02
CA ALA A 206 3.11 -3.73 24.71
C ALA A 206 4.30 -3.72 25.68
N LEU A 207 5.35 -2.95 25.39
CA LEU A 207 6.49 -2.75 26.27
C LEU A 207 7.21 -1.43 25.98
N GLU A 208 7.71 -0.77 27.03
CA GLU A 208 8.66 0.34 26.94
C GLU A 208 9.81 0.13 27.93
N GLU A 209 11.03 0.18 27.41
CA GLU A 209 12.27 0.16 28.18
C GLU A 209 13.22 1.23 27.62
N PRO A 210 14.25 1.66 28.38
CA PRO A 210 15.29 2.52 27.82
C PRO A 210 15.90 1.89 26.56
N GLY A 211 15.79 2.58 25.42
CA GLY A 211 16.31 2.08 24.14
C GLY A 211 15.37 1.15 23.37
N PHE A 212 14.14 0.90 23.84
CA PHE A 212 13.21 -0.05 23.20
C PHE A 212 11.73 0.30 23.43
N VAL A 213 10.96 0.37 22.34
CA VAL A 213 9.49 0.47 22.38
C VAL A 213 8.88 -0.57 21.47
N PHE A 214 7.90 -1.31 21.98
CA PHE A 214 7.19 -2.36 21.25
C PHE A 214 5.69 -2.03 21.13
N LEU A 215 5.22 -1.87 19.90
CA LEU A 215 3.82 -1.62 19.55
C LEU A 215 3.19 -2.88 18.98
N ARG A 216 2.00 -3.24 19.47
CA ARG A 216 1.31 -4.46 19.06
C ARG A 216 -0.15 -4.20 18.74
N ARG A 217 -0.68 -4.98 17.81
CA ARG A 217 -2.09 -5.12 17.48
C ARG A 217 -2.41 -6.61 17.36
N VAL A 218 -3.59 -7.06 17.80
CA VAL A 218 -3.87 -8.50 18.02
C VAL A 218 -4.67 -9.17 16.90
N ASP A 219 -5.46 -8.46 16.10
CA ASP A 219 -6.30 -9.07 15.03
C ASP A 219 -6.19 -8.38 13.64
N PRO A 220 -5.60 -9.07 12.63
CA PRO A 220 -4.58 -10.09 12.84
C PRO A 220 -3.38 -9.49 13.58
N GLU A 221 -2.59 -10.36 14.18
CA GLU A 221 -1.46 -9.95 14.96
C GLU A 221 -0.40 -9.27 14.08
N ARG A 222 -0.02 -8.07 14.49
CA ARG A 222 0.96 -7.21 13.85
C ARG A 222 1.73 -6.52 14.93
N TRP A 223 3.00 -6.31 14.68
CA TRP A 223 3.80 -5.53 15.59
C TRP A 223 4.88 -4.74 14.90
N LEU A 224 5.27 -3.66 15.57
CA LEU A 224 6.40 -2.83 15.22
C LEU A 224 7.18 -2.57 16.50
N PHE A 225 8.49 -2.73 16.48
CA PHE A 225 9.34 -2.18 17.53
C PHE A 225 10.32 -1.15 16.97
N VAL A 226 10.70 -0.23 17.85
CA VAL A 226 11.82 0.68 17.63
C VAL A 226 12.84 0.41 18.72
N ALA A 227 14.03 -0.04 18.33
CA ALA A 227 15.18 -0.16 19.20
C ALA A 227 16.22 0.89 18.80
N TRP A 228 16.93 1.46 19.77
CA TRP A 228 17.99 2.42 19.49
C TRP A 228 19.14 2.37 20.48
N GLU A 229 20.31 2.75 20.00
CA GLU A 229 21.53 2.89 20.80
C GLU A 229 22.20 4.23 20.53
N GLU A 230 22.64 4.91 21.58
CA GLU A 230 23.54 6.05 21.46
C GLU A 230 24.95 5.55 21.19
N THR A 231 25.59 6.08 20.13
CA THR A 231 26.92 5.60 19.76
C THR A 231 27.83 6.63 19.14
N ASN A 232 27.32 7.66 18.46
CA ASN A 232 28.13 8.62 17.69
C ASN A 232 29.08 8.00 16.64
N ASP A 233 28.90 6.71 16.32
CA ASP A 233 29.75 5.95 15.41
C ASP A 233 28.87 5.26 14.34
N PRO A 234 28.78 5.82 13.13
CA PRO A 234 28.01 5.22 12.05
C PRO A 234 28.53 3.85 11.60
N SER A 235 29.79 3.50 11.89
CA SER A 235 30.37 2.22 11.45
C SER A 235 29.75 1.00 12.15
N ARG A 236 29.04 1.21 13.25
CA ARG A 236 28.28 0.16 13.97
C ARG A 236 27.00 -0.26 13.25
N LEU A 237 26.56 0.46 12.21
CA LEU A 237 25.48 0.01 11.34
C LEU A 237 25.97 -1.18 10.50
N THR A 238 25.79 -2.39 11.02
CA THR A 238 26.19 -3.63 10.37
C THR A 238 25.03 -4.62 10.31
N LYS A 239 25.14 -5.60 9.41
CA LYS A 239 24.21 -6.73 9.34
C LYS A 239 24.15 -7.48 10.68
N ASP A 240 25.31 -7.74 11.28
CA ASP A 240 25.41 -8.51 12.51
C ASP A 240 24.69 -7.80 13.66
N TRP A 241 24.85 -6.47 13.79
CA TRP A 241 24.14 -5.70 14.81
C TRP A 241 22.62 -5.86 14.71
N VAL A 242 22.07 -5.82 13.49
CA VAL A 242 20.62 -6.00 13.26
C VAL A 242 20.17 -7.40 13.66
N LEU A 243 20.89 -8.43 13.22
CA LEU A 243 20.53 -9.81 13.49
C LEU A 243 20.65 -10.16 14.98
N GLU A 244 21.69 -9.69 15.65
CA GLU A 244 21.87 -9.86 17.10
C GLU A 244 20.75 -9.18 17.88
N LYS A 245 20.41 -7.92 17.52
CA LYS A 245 19.35 -7.17 18.18
C LYS A 245 18.00 -7.84 17.99
N ARG A 246 17.66 -8.26 16.76
CA ARG A 246 16.42 -8.97 16.47
C ARG A 246 16.35 -10.33 17.18
N ALA A 247 17.44 -11.09 17.20
CA ALA A 247 17.49 -12.37 17.90
C ALA A 247 17.33 -12.20 19.43
N TRP A 248 17.86 -11.13 20.00
CA TRP A 248 17.60 -10.78 21.41
C TRP A 248 16.12 -10.46 21.65
N VAL A 249 15.49 -9.65 20.78
CA VAL A 249 14.04 -9.35 20.89
C VAL A 249 13.21 -10.64 20.77
N GLY A 250 13.51 -11.49 19.79
CA GLY A 250 12.79 -12.75 19.56
C GLY A 250 12.81 -13.68 20.78
N ARG A 251 13.99 -13.84 21.41
CA ARG A 251 14.15 -14.63 22.63
C ARG A 251 13.45 -13.99 23.84
N THR A 252 13.63 -12.69 24.05
CA THR A 252 13.15 -12.02 25.27
C THR A 252 11.65 -11.76 25.25
N TYR A 253 11.10 -11.35 24.10
CA TYR A 253 9.74 -10.81 24.02
C TYR A 253 8.79 -11.60 23.14
N TYR A 254 9.28 -12.35 22.14
CA TYR A 254 8.41 -13.10 21.23
C TYR A 254 8.30 -14.59 21.58
N GLY A 255 8.85 -14.99 22.72
CA GLY A 255 8.79 -16.37 23.19
C GLY A 255 9.58 -17.31 22.29
N GLY A 256 10.76 -16.87 21.87
CA GLY A 256 11.71 -17.71 21.14
C GLY A 256 11.63 -17.64 19.63
N ASP A 257 11.04 -16.58 19.05
CA ASP A 257 11.03 -16.42 17.59
C ASP A 257 12.46 -16.37 17.03
N THR A 258 12.69 -17.10 15.95
CA THR A 258 13.96 -17.17 15.21
C THR A 258 13.80 -16.69 13.78
N ILE A 259 14.93 -16.37 13.14
CA ILE A 259 14.98 -15.98 11.73
C ILE A 259 15.25 -17.25 10.91
N LEU A 260 14.51 -17.41 9.81
CA LEU A 260 14.83 -18.42 8.80
C LEU A 260 15.84 -17.83 7.81
N ASP A 261 17.13 -18.11 8.04
CA ASP A 261 18.25 -17.44 7.34
C ASP A 261 18.29 -17.63 5.82
N LEU A 262 17.72 -18.74 5.31
CA LEU A 262 17.70 -19.05 3.87
C LEU A 262 16.95 -17.99 3.04
N ASP A 263 16.01 -17.29 3.67
CA ASP A 263 15.11 -16.34 3.02
C ASP A 263 15.42 -14.89 3.39
N LEU A 264 16.58 -14.64 4.01
CA LEU A 264 16.98 -13.30 4.42
C LEU A 264 17.52 -12.49 3.24
N GLN A 265 16.83 -11.41 2.91
CA GLN A 265 17.30 -10.41 1.96
C GLN A 265 17.77 -9.15 2.67
N VAL A 266 18.91 -8.62 2.23
CA VAL A 266 19.47 -7.36 2.73
C VAL A 266 19.75 -6.44 1.56
N ARG A 267 19.27 -5.20 1.63
CA ARG A 267 19.49 -4.18 0.59
C ARG A 267 19.78 -2.83 1.22
N GLU A 268 20.59 -2.04 0.53
CA GLU A 268 20.76 -0.62 0.83
C GLU A 268 19.57 0.17 0.26
N VAL A 269 18.95 1.00 1.07
CA VAL A 269 17.79 1.80 0.68
C VAL A 269 17.89 3.24 1.21
N ASN A 270 17.10 4.12 0.61
CA ASN A 270 16.81 5.43 1.17
C ASN A 270 15.55 5.31 2.05
N PHE A 271 15.71 5.37 3.37
CA PHE A 271 14.61 5.35 4.33
C PHE A 271 14.42 6.76 4.90
N ASN A 272 13.33 7.43 4.53
CA ASN A 272 13.01 8.80 4.96
C ASN A 272 14.18 9.80 4.78
N GLY A 273 14.85 9.75 3.63
CA GLY A 273 16.00 10.62 3.31
C GLY A 273 17.34 10.13 3.85
N ARG A 274 17.38 8.98 4.55
CA ARG A 274 18.59 8.43 5.17
C ARG A 274 19.07 7.19 4.44
N TYR A 275 20.39 6.97 4.44
CA TYR A 275 20.94 5.66 4.11
C TYR A 275 20.53 4.65 5.19
N ALA A 276 19.95 3.53 4.77
CA ALA A 276 19.53 2.47 5.65
C ALA A 276 19.82 1.08 5.05
N LEU A 277 20.01 0.09 5.93
CA LEU A 277 19.94 -1.31 5.57
C LEU A 277 18.50 -1.78 5.77
N GLN A 278 17.85 -2.22 4.69
CA GLN A 278 16.56 -2.90 4.73
C GLN A 278 16.77 -4.41 4.79
N PHE A 279 16.04 -5.05 5.68
CA PHE A 279 15.97 -6.50 5.82
C PHE A 279 14.56 -6.96 5.48
N ASP A 280 14.43 -8.03 4.70
CA ASP A 280 13.19 -8.78 4.53
C ASP A 280 13.47 -10.25 4.85
N GLY A 281 12.57 -10.91 5.57
CA GLY A 281 12.75 -12.33 5.85
C GLY A 281 11.52 -12.96 6.47
N ILE A 282 11.69 -14.22 6.88
CA ILE A 282 10.67 -15.00 7.56
C ILE A 282 11.11 -15.22 9.00
N TRP A 283 10.17 -15.06 9.93
CA TRP A 283 10.34 -15.48 11.32
C TRP A 283 9.55 -16.76 11.55
N GLU A 284 10.04 -17.60 12.44
CA GLU A 284 9.37 -18.83 12.86
C GLU A 284 9.45 -19.02 14.37
N ASN A 285 8.52 -19.80 14.89
CA ASN A 285 8.50 -20.25 16.26
C ASN A 285 8.16 -21.73 16.28
N ALA A 286 9.16 -22.57 16.61
CA ALA A 286 9.02 -24.02 16.58
C ALA A 286 8.04 -24.54 17.64
N GLU A 287 8.01 -23.92 18.84
CA GLU A 287 7.12 -24.33 19.92
C GLU A 287 5.65 -24.02 19.61
N LYS A 288 5.39 -22.86 19.03
CA LYS A 288 4.03 -22.39 18.67
C LYS A 288 3.57 -22.88 17.30
N ILE A 289 4.48 -23.47 16.50
CA ILE A 289 4.25 -23.84 15.10
C ILE A 289 3.68 -22.64 14.34
N ALA A 290 4.38 -21.52 14.44
CA ALA A 290 3.96 -20.23 13.90
C ALA A 290 5.07 -19.61 13.06
N GLY A 291 4.69 -18.75 12.12
CA GLY A 291 5.64 -18.00 11.32
C GLY A 291 4.96 -16.93 10.48
N GLY A 292 5.78 -16.04 9.91
CA GLY A 292 5.28 -14.91 9.14
C GLY A 292 6.39 -14.06 8.55
N PRO A 293 6.03 -13.10 7.69
CA PRO A 293 7.00 -12.15 7.16
C PRO A 293 7.42 -11.13 8.22
N TRP A 294 8.64 -10.66 8.07
CA TRP A 294 9.12 -9.46 8.74
C TRP A 294 9.93 -8.58 7.80
N ARG A 295 9.97 -7.30 8.15
CA ARG A 295 10.85 -6.30 7.54
C ARG A 295 11.54 -5.51 8.64
N ALA A 296 12.74 -5.02 8.39
CA ALA A 296 13.36 -4.05 9.27
C ALA A 296 14.14 -2.99 8.49
N TYR A 297 14.28 -1.82 9.12
CA TYR A 297 15.10 -0.72 8.67
C TYR A 297 16.10 -0.37 9.77
N ALA A 298 17.39 -0.47 9.43
CA ALA A 298 18.47 -0.09 10.31
C ALA A 298 19.21 1.12 9.73
N PHE A 299 19.35 2.19 10.49
CA PHE A 299 20.01 3.41 10.03
C PHE A 299 20.65 4.17 11.18
N TYR A 300 21.73 4.88 10.87
CA TYR A 300 22.34 5.84 11.78
C TYR A 300 21.76 7.23 11.52
N ASP A 301 21.27 7.89 12.57
CA ASP A 301 20.75 9.25 12.54
C ASP A 301 21.81 10.22 13.09
N GLN A 302 22.47 10.94 12.19
CA GLN A 302 23.52 11.90 12.52
C GLN A 302 23.08 12.97 13.55
N PRO A 303 21.90 13.62 13.42
CA PRO A 303 21.50 14.67 14.36
C PRO A 303 21.34 14.20 15.81
N THR A 304 20.87 12.96 16.01
CA THR A 304 20.71 12.38 17.36
C THR A 304 21.91 11.59 17.84
N GLY A 305 22.86 11.25 16.95
CA GLY A 305 24.00 10.39 17.29
C GLY A 305 23.61 8.93 17.58
N ARG A 306 22.44 8.50 17.11
CA ARG A 306 21.82 7.21 17.44
C ARG A 306 21.77 6.27 16.25
N LEU A 307 21.93 4.99 16.55
CA LEU A 307 21.61 3.90 15.65
C LEU A 307 20.19 3.42 15.95
N TYR A 308 19.35 3.32 14.92
CA TYR A 308 17.96 2.88 15.03
C TYR A 308 17.75 1.56 14.31
N LEU A 309 16.89 0.71 14.88
CA LEU A 309 16.30 -0.47 14.25
C LEU A 309 14.78 -0.35 14.39
N ILE A 310 14.10 -0.16 13.26
CA ILE A 310 12.64 -0.21 13.17
C ILE A 310 12.29 -1.54 12.52
N ASP A 311 11.59 -2.38 13.26
CA ASP A 311 11.29 -3.74 12.84
C ASP A 311 9.79 -3.98 12.87
N LEU A 312 9.26 -4.66 11.86
CA LEU A 312 7.86 -4.90 11.65
C LEU A 312 7.62 -6.36 11.28
N ALA A 313 6.63 -6.99 11.91
CA ALA A 313 6.25 -8.36 11.60
C ALA A 313 4.75 -8.61 11.67
N VAL A 314 4.32 -9.64 10.94
CA VAL A 314 2.93 -10.05 10.81
C VAL A 314 2.77 -11.51 11.21
N PHE A 315 1.80 -11.80 12.06
CA PHE A 315 1.26 -13.14 12.27
C PHE A 315 -0.21 -13.17 11.87
N ALA A 316 -0.49 -13.78 10.72
CA ALA A 316 -1.83 -13.82 10.15
C ALA A 316 -2.12 -15.17 9.46
N PRO A 317 -2.10 -16.29 10.19
CA PRO A 317 -2.16 -17.64 9.60
C PRO A 317 -3.45 -17.87 8.80
N MET A 318 -4.58 -17.36 9.26
CA MET A 318 -5.90 -17.52 8.61
C MET A 318 -6.11 -16.60 7.40
N ARG A 319 -5.19 -15.69 7.09
CA ARG A 319 -5.32 -14.75 5.97
C ARG A 319 -4.62 -15.33 4.76
N GLU A 320 -5.26 -15.32 3.60
CA GLU A 320 -4.63 -15.79 2.36
C GLU A 320 -3.36 -14.98 2.04
N ARG A 321 -3.44 -13.65 2.20
CA ARG A 321 -2.34 -12.72 1.93
C ARG A 321 -1.92 -11.96 3.18
N LYS A 322 -0.61 -11.89 3.42
CA LYS A 322 0.02 -11.16 4.52
C LYS A 322 0.59 -9.81 4.06
N MET A 323 0.86 -9.66 2.76
CA MET A 323 1.39 -8.42 2.16
C MET A 323 0.62 -7.14 2.58
N PRO A 324 -0.73 -7.12 2.60
CA PRO A 324 -1.47 -5.90 2.98
C PRO A 324 -1.21 -5.46 4.43
N PHE A 325 -0.99 -6.42 5.34
CA PHE A 325 -0.68 -6.13 6.75
C PHE A 325 0.76 -5.64 6.92
N LEU A 326 1.69 -6.24 6.17
CA LEU A 326 3.08 -5.79 6.17
C LEU A 326 3.19 -4.37 5.60
N ARG A 327 2.46 -4.06 4.51
CA ARG A 327 2.39 -2.70 3.94
C ARG A 327 1.84 -1.68 4.92
N GLN A 328 0.84 -2.02 5.75
CA GLN A 328 0.35 -1.10 6.79
C GLN A 328 1.43 -0.77 7.83
N LEU A 329 2.16 -1.78 8.29
CA LEU A 329 3.30 -1.58 9.19
C LEU A 329 4.40 -0.76 8.52
N ASP A 330 4.66 -1.02 7.24
CA ASP A 330 5.68 -0.31 6.46
C ASP A 330 5.33 1.17 6.29
N VAL A 331 4.07 1.47 5.95
CA VAL A 331 3.54 2.84 5.91
C VAL A 331 3.67 3.51 7.27
N MET A 332 3.40 2.79 8.37
CA MET A 332 3.56 3.31 9.73
C MET A 332 5.02 3.61 10.05
N ALA A 333 5.94 2.71 9.73
CA ALA A 333 7.38 2.88 9.90
C ALA A 333 7.92 4.10 9.15
N HIS A 334 7.47 4.33 7.92
CA HIS A 334 7.85 5.49 7.11
C HIS A 334 7.30 6.83 7.63
N THR A 335 6.50 6.84 8.69
CA THR A 335 6.17 8.09 9.41
C THR A 335 7.15 8.43 10.52
N PHE A 336 8.17 7.58 10.72
CA PHE A 336 9.23 7.81 11.70
C PHE A 336 9.95 9.12 11.42
N ARG A 337 10.16 9.89 12.50
CA ARG A 337 10.97 11.10 12.51
C ARG A 337 11.61 11.32 13.87
N THR A 338 12.74 12.02 13.90
CA THR A 338 13.37 12.50 15.13
C THR A 338 12.92 13.92 15.46
N GLN A 339 13.24 14.38 16.66
CA GLN A 339 12.95 15.75 17.12
C GLN A 339 13.60 16.86 16.28
N TYR A 340 14.58 16.52 15.42
CA TYR A 340 15.26 17.47 14.55
C TYR A 340 14.60 17.61 13.18
N GLU A 341 13.59 16.79 12.88
CA GLU A 341 12.84 16.83 11.63
C GLU A 341 11.49 17.50 11.81
N ARG A 342 11.11 18.34 10.85
CA ARG A 342 9.77 18.96 10.85
C ARG A 342 8.70 17.90 10.58
N ALA A 343 7.52 18.11 11.15
CA ALA A 343 6.36 17.32 10.77
C ALA A 343 6.11 17.49 9.26
N GLN A 344 6.08 16.37 8.53
CA GLN A 344 5.47 16.32 7.21
C GLN A 344 3.98 16.09 7.45
N ASP A 345 3.17 17.14 7.25
CA ASP A 345 1.71 17.10 7.39
C ASP A 345 1.05 16.37 6.21
#